data_AF-A0A2M7KS80-F1
#
_entry.id   AF-A0A2M7KS80-F1
#
_cell.length_a   1.000
_cell.length_b   1.000
_cell.length_c   1.000
_cell.angle_alpha   90.00
_cell.angle_beta   90.00
_cell.angle_gamma   90.00
#
_symmetry.space_group_name_H-M   'P 1'
#
loop_
_entity.id
_entity.type
_entity.pdbx_description
1 polymer ?
#
loop_
_entity_poly.entity_id
_entity_poly.type
_entity_poly.pdbx_seq_one_letter_code
_entity_poly.pdbx_strand_id
1 'polypeptide(L)' 'MSQLSTVWVALMELGFLGYLSALFLLIFRGVEPTGRVRRKPAGLFALLAVLSFALWLCGLRRA' A
#
# COMPACT_ATOMS: atom_id res chain seq x y z
N MET A 1 25.73 -9.74 4.87
CA MET A 1 24.56 -8.87 5.06
C MET A 1 23.97 -9.16 6.42
N SER A 2 23.87 -8.17 7.30
CA SER A 2 23.29 -8.34 8.64
C SER A 2 21.80 -8.75 8.54
N GLN A 3 21.27 -9.59 9.43
CA GLN A 3 19.85 -9.97 9.39
C GLN A 3 18.91 -8.76 9.43
N LEU A 4 19.35 -7.65 10.05
CA LEU A 4 18.67 -6.35 10.04
C LEU A 4 18.45 -5.80 8.62
N SER A 5 19.45 -5.85 7.74
CA SER A 5 19.30 -5.34 6.36
C SER A 5 18.27 -6.14 5.57
N THR A 6 18.15 -7.45 5.80
CA THR A 6 17.18 -8.30 5.10
C THR A 6 15.75 -7.98 5.52
N VAL A 7 15.52 -7.68 6.80
CA VAL A 7 14.20 -7.28 7.31
C VAL A 7 13.75 -5.94 6.73
N TRP A 8 14.66 -4.96 6.61
CA TRP A 8 14.33 -3.65 6.02
C TRP A 8 14.01 -3.74 4.54
N VAL A 9 14.76 -4.54 3.78
CA VAL A 9 14.48 -4.81 2.37
C VAL A 9 13.11 -5.49 2.20
N ALA A 10 12.80 -6.50 3.02
CA ALA A 10 11.49 -7.15 2.98
C ALA A 10 10.33 -6.19 3.34
N LEU A 11 10.52 -5.31 4.32
CA LEU A 11 9.56 -4.24 4.67
C LEU A 11 9.34 -3.27 3.51
N MET A 12 10.40 -2.95 2.78
CA MET A 12 10.33 -2.10 1.60
C MET A 12 9.54 -2.77 0.47
N GLU A 13 9.85 -4.02 0.13
CA GLU A 13 9.12 -4.75 -0.91
C GLU A 13 7.64 -4.96 -0.56
N LEU A 14 7.34 -5.37 0.68
CA LEU A 14 5.97 -5.56 1.17
C LEU A 14 5.17 -4.25 1.21
N GLY A 15 5.80 -3.15 1.65
CA GLY A 15 5.18 -1.83 1.66
C GLY A 15 4.84 -1.36 0.24
N PHE A 16 5.76 -1.54 -0.71
CA PHE A 16 5.56 -1.14 -2.10
C PHE A 16 4.47 -1.97 -2.80
N LEU A 17 4.54 -3.30 -2.68
CA LEU A 17 3.53 -4.21 -3.24
C LEU A 17 2.16 -3.99 -2.60
N GLY A 18 2.11 -3.79 -1.28
CA GLY A 18 0.86 -3.48 -0.56
C GLY A 18 0.23 -2.17 -1.04
N TYR A 19 1.05 -1.13 -1.26
CA TYR A 19 0.60 0.15 -1.77
C TYR A 19 -0.01 0.02 -3.17
N LEU A 20 0.72 -0.62 -4.10
CA LEU A 20 0.23 -0.89 -5.45
C LEU A 20 -1.10 -1.67 -5.42
N SER A 21 -1.14 -2.76 -4.66
CA SER A 21 -2.34 -3.60 -4.55
C SER A 21 -3.56 -2.81 -4.05
N ALA A 22 -3.36 -1.99 -3.01
CA ALA A 22 -4.43 -1.15 -2.47
C ALA A 22 -4.88 -0.07 -3.46
N LEU A 23 -3.96 0.51 -4.24
CA LEU A 23 -4.26 1.48 -5.28
C LEU A 23 -5.10 0.85 -6.40
N PHE A 24 -4.71 -0.34 -6.87
CA PHE A 24 -5.47 -1.12 -7.83
C PHE A 24 -6.87 -1.46 -7.31
N LEU A 25 -7.00 -1.92 -6.06
CA LEU A 25 -8.30 -2.17 -5.45
C LEU A 25 -9.15 -0.89 -5.34
N LEU A 26 -8.55 0.26 -5.07
CA LEU A 26 -9.26 1.52 -5.03
C LEU A 26 -9.77 1.94 -6.42
N ILE A 27 -8.98 1.73 -7.48
CA ILE A 27 -9.37 2.03 -8.86
C ILE A 27 -10.46 1.05 -9.35
N PHE A 28 -10.26 -0.26 -9.18
CA PHE A 28 -11.14 -1.28 -9.76
C PHE A 28 -12.35 -1.63 -8.89
N ARG A 29 -12.25 -1.50 -7.57
CA ARG A 29 -13.34 -1.82 -6.62
C ARG A 29 -13.90 -0.59 -5.91
N GLY A 30 -13.15 0.50 -5.84
CA GLY A 30 -13.62 1.76 -5.27
C GLY A 30 -14.45 2.60 -6.26
N VAL A 31 -14.29 2.40 -7.57
CA VAL A 31 -15.03 3.10 -8.62
C VAL A 31 -16.11 2.17 -9.17
N GLU A 32 -17.39 2.55 -9.02
CA GLU A 32 -18.48 1.87 -9.70
C GLU A 32 -18.40 2.07 -11.23
N PRO A 33 -18.95 1.15 -12.04
CA PRO A 33 -19.03 1.32 -13.49
C PRO A 33 -19.80 2.59 -13.92
N THR A 34 -20.59 3.18 -13.03
CA THR A 34 -21.26 4.48 -13.21
C THR A 34 -20.36 5.69 -12.89
N GLY A 35 -19.08 5.49 -12.59
CA GLY A 35 -18.13 6.55 -12.24
C GLY A 35 -18.28 7.09 -10.81
N ARG A 36 -19.16 6.51 -9.99
CA ARG A 36 -19.35 6.92 -8.59
C ARG A 36 -18.37 6.19 -7.68
N VAL A 37 -17.72 6.94 -6.80
CA VAL A 37 -16.83 6.36 -5.78
C VAL A 37 -17.69 5.73 -4.68
N ARG A 38 -17.56 4.42 -4.49
CA ARG A 38 -18.16 3.72 -3.34
C ARG A 38 -17.45 4.15 -2.06
N ARG A 39 -17.99 5.17 -1.37
CA ARG A 39 -17.39 5.77 -0.17
C ARG A 39 -16.94 4.78 0.91
N LYS A 40 -17.72 3.71 1.16
CA LYS A 40 -17.42 2.71 2.20
C LYS A 40 -16.18 1.85 1.89
N PRO A 41 -16.08 1.15 0.74
CA PRO A 41 -14.89 0.37 0.41
C PRO A 41 -13.70 1.26 -0.02
N ALA A 42 -13.93 2.40 -0.68
CA ALA A 42 -12.86 3.28 -1.14
C ALA A 42 -12.05 3.87 0.04
N GLY A 43 -12.71 4.25 1.13
CA GLY A 43 -12.02 4.75 2.33
C GLY A 43 -11.10 3.70 2.97
N LEU A 44 -11.54 2.43 3.00
CA LEU A 44 -10.74 1.33 3.53
C LEU A 44 -9.51 1.05 2.66
N PHE A 45 -9.67 1.01 1.34
CA PHE A 45 -8.55 0.82 0.41
C PHE A 45 -7.59 2.01 0.41
N ALA A 46 -8.10 3.24 0.56
CA ALA A 46 -7.26 4.43 0.71
C ALA A 46 -6.41 4.37 1.98
N LEU A 47 -7.02 3.97 3.10
CA LEU A 47 -6.31 3.83 4.37
C LEU A 47 -5.21 2.76 4.28
N LEU A 48 -5.53 1.61 3.67
CA LEU A 48 -4.56 0.54 3.41
C LEU A 48 -3.41 1.02 2.52
N ALA A 49 -3.70 1.77 1.46
CA ALA A 49 -2.66 2.36 0.62
C ALA A 49 -1.73 3.29 1.42
N VAL A 50 -2.28 4.18 2.24
CA VAL A 50 -1.50 5.09 3.08
C VAL A 50 -0.62 4.33 4.07
N LEU A 51 -1.15 3.27 4.71
CA LEU A 51 -0.40 2.44 5.65
C LEU A 51 0.74 1.68 4.95
N SER A 52 0.49 1.08 3.80
CA SER A 52 1.51 0.39 3.02
C SER A 52 2.59 1.36 2.50
N PHE A 53 2.21 2.58 2.12
CA PHE A 53 3.15 3.63 1.74
C PHE A 53 4.03 4.07 2.90
N ALA A 54 3.46 4.20 4.10
CA ALA A 54 4.23 4.51 5.31
C ALA A 54 5.23 3.41 5.67
N LEU A 55 4.81 2.13 5.54
CA LEU A 55 5.71 0.97 5.72
C LEU A 55 6.86 0.99 4.70
N TRP A 56 6.56 1.32 3.45
CA TRP A 56 7.57 1.46 2.41
C TRP A 56 8.60 2.54 2.74
N LEU A 57 8.15 3.74 3.15
CA LEU A 57 9.04 4.83 3.57
C LEU A 57 9.90 4.46 4.80
N CYS A 58 9.34 3.71 5.75
CA CYS A 58 10.09 3.18 6.88
C CYS A 58 11.19 2.20 6.45
N GLY A 59 10.90 1.33 5.49
CA GLY A 59 11.90 0.47 4.84
C GLY A 59 13.00 1.29 4.17
N LEU A 60 12.60 2.29 3.37
CA LEU A 60 13.51 3.13 2.57
C LEU A 60 14.44 4.01 3.42
N ARG A 61 13.99 4.46 4.58
CA ARG A 61 14.82 5.25 5.52
C ARG A 61 15.90 4.44 6.24
N ARG A 62 15.81 3.11 6.23
CA ARG A 62 16.71 2.21 6.98
C ARG A 62 17.41 1.16 6.11
N ALA A 63 17.11 1.14 4.81
CA ALA A 63 17.84 0.38 3.80
C ALA A 63 19.11 1.13 3.38
#